data_AF-A0A6P5TWR2-F1
#
_entry.id   AF-A0A6P5TWR2-F1
#
_cell.length_a   1.000
_cell.length_b   1.000
_cell.length_c   1.000
_cell.angle_alpha   90.00
_cell.angle_beta   90.00
_cell.angle_gamma   90.00
#
_symmetry.space_group_name_H-M   'P 1'
#
loop_
_entity.id
_entity.type
_entity.pdbx_description
1 polymer ?
#
loop_
_entity_poly.entity_id
_entity_poly.type
_entity_poly.pdbx_seq_one_letter_code
_entity_poly.pdbx_strand_id
1 'polypeptide(L)'
;MEKYSSTIALASALCFSALLGFACCENPDSIYVLGLVYCDNCHVGFPTTSSKVIEGAEVHLECSDKKGGAPTYRAWKKTNSEGMYEFEVSKKVNVNSYCEIIAFESNLDDCRNIVHDDSSQELKLKFTKPSPNDKRVVAFGNKRFAAPISFQPDQPLQNCAEHHNEEEHDKEEEGAPQHKHEEEHNEEGDAPQHQHEDEHEHEEAH
;
A
#
# COMPACT_ATOMS: atom_id res chain seq x y z
N MET A 1 -43.23 40.40 19.25
CA MET A 1 -42.34 40.16 18.10
C MET A 1 -41.03 39.43 18.48
N GLU A 2 -40.69 39.27 19.76
CA GLU A 2 -39.44 38.62 20.20
C GLU A 2 -39.36 37.10 19.94
N LYS A 3 -40.49 36.39 19.98
CA LYS A 3 -40.52 34.92 19.76
C LYS A 3 -40.13 34.51 18.34
N TYR A 4 -40.45 35.33 17.34
CA TYR A 4 -40.19 35.04 15.92
C TYR A 4 -38.71 35.27 15.54
N SER A 5 -38.05 36.22 16.21
CA SER A 5 -36.62 36.51 15.99
C SER A 5 -35.72 35.36 16.43
N SER A 6 -36.01 34.78 17.61
CA SER A 6 -35.23 33.66 18.17
C SER A 6 -35.38 32.37 17.35
N THR A 7 -36.57 32.07 16.83
CA THR A 7 -36.79 30.90 15.97
C THR A 7 -36.13 31.02 14.60
N ILE A 8 -36.08 32.22 14.02
CA ILE A 8 -35.39 32.46 12.75
C ILE A 8 -33.88 32.31 12.93
N ALA A 9 -33.31 32.84 14.01
CA ALA A 9 -31.90 32.69 14.33
C ALA A 9 -31.51 31.21 14.50
N LEU A 10 -32.28 30.45 15.26
CA LEU A 10 -32.08 29.00 15.46
C LEU A 10 -32.18 28.20 14.17
N ALA A 11 -33.18 28.50 13.32
CA ALA A 11 -33.34 27.83 12.03
C ALA A 11 -32.15 28.12 11.09
N SER A 12 -31.65 29.37 11.07
CA SER A 12 -30.49 29.74 10.26
C SER A 12 -29.22 29.02 10.70
N ALA A 13 -28.95 28.94 12.01
CA ALA A 13 -27.78 28.25 12.55
C ALA A 13 -27.81 26.74 12.25
N LEU A 14 -28.99 26.10 12.31
CA LEU A 14 -29.16 24.70 11.92
C LEU A 14 -28.93 24.47 10.41
N CYS A 15 -29.37 25.40 9.56
CA CYS A 15 -29.11 25.33 8.11
C CYS A 15 -27.62 25.49 7.77
N PHE A 16 -26.90 26.40 8.43
CA PHE A 16 -25.45 26.54 8.22
C PHE A 16 -24.68 25.32 8.74
N SER A 17 -25.12 24.73 9.85
CA SER A 17 -24.52 23.51 10.41
C SER A 17 -24.71 22.29 9.50
N ALA A 18 -25.85 22.18 8.81
CA ALA A 18 -26.10 21.11 7.84
C ALA A 18 -25.23 21.24 6.57
N LEU A 19 -24.81 22.45 6.20
CA LEU A 19 -23.95 22.70 5.02
C LEU A 19 -22.46 22.44 5.31
N LEU A 20 -22.04 22.51 6.57
CA LEU A 20 -20.65 22.24 6.98
C LEU A 20 -20.25 20.76 6.85
N GLY A 21 -21.21 19.85 6.60
CA GLY A 21 -20.97 18.41 6.45
C GLY A 21 -20.56 17.94 5.05
N PHE A 22 -20.54 18.81 4.02
CA PHE A 22 -20.30 18.41 2.63
C PHE A 22 -18.85 18.59 2.14
N ALA A 23 -17.93 19.08 2.98
CA ALA A 23 -16.60 19.49 2.52
C ALA A 23 -15.54 18.38 2.42
N CYS A 24 -15.88 17.11 2.69
CA CYS A 24 -14.93 15.98 2.63
C CYS A 24 -15.45 14.82 1.76
N CYS A 25 -16.10 15.10 0.63
CA CYS A 25 -16.47 14.04 -0.30
C CYS A 25 -15.31 13.75 -1.24
N GLU A 26 -14.51 12.74 -0.89
CA GLU A 26 -13.66 12.05 -1.87
C GLU A 26 -14.54 11.58 -3.04
N ASN A 27 -14.06 11.78 -4.27
CA ASN A 27 -14.77 11.33 -5.45
C ASN A 27 -14.96 9.80 -5.38
N PRO A 28 -16.20 9.29 -5.32
CA PRO A 28 -16.46 7.85 -5.19
C PRO A 28 -15.95 7.06 -6.39
N ASP A 29 -15.64 7.73 -7.51
CA ASP A 29 -15.13 7.16 -8.74
C ASP A 29 -13.62 7.35 -8.96
N SER A 30 -12.88 7.64 -7.89
CA SER A 30 -11.42 7.76 -7.91
C SER A 30 -10.75 6.83 -6.91
N ILE A 31 -9.56 6.35 -7.26
CA ILE A 31 -8.56 5.81 -6.33
C ILE A 31 -7.59 6.94 -6.01
N TYR A 32 -7.13 6.99 -4.76
CA TYR A 32 -6.04 7.87 -4.36
C TYR A 32 -4.79 7.04 -4.12
N VAL A 33 -3.71 7.35 -4.82
CA VAL A 33 -2.40 6.71 -4.64
C VAL A 33 -1.52 7.69 -3.86
N LEU A 34 -1.13 7.30 -2.65
CA LEU A 34 -0.35 8.11 -1.72
C LEU A 34 0.98 7.45 -1.43
N GLY A 35 2.01 8.25 -1.17
CA GLY A 35 3.28 7.75 -0.68
C GLY A 35 4.18 8.88 -0.18
N LEU A 36 5.30 8.46 0.39
CA LEU A 36 6.32 9.32 0.99
C LEU A 36 7.56 9.32 0.11
N VAL A 37 8.15 10.48 -0.10
CA VAL A 37 9.51 10.62 -0.62
C VAL A 37 10.43 11.16 0.47
N TYR A 38 11.55 10.46 0.66
CA TYR A 38 12.53 10.82 1.67
C TYR A 38 13.96 10.72 1.14
N CYS A 39 14.87 11.33 1.86
CA CYS A 39 16.30 11.19 1.66
C CYS A 39 16.80 10.08 2.59
N ASP A 40 17.26 8.98 1.99
CA ASP A 40 17.99 7.91 2.66
C ASP A 40 19.43 8.34 2.89
N ASN A 41 19.63 9.15 3.94
CA ASN A 41 20.91 9.72 4.32
C ASN A 41 21.97 8.66 4.71
N CYS A 42 21.57 7.41 4.90
CA CYS A 42 22.45 6.35 5.38
C CYS A 42 22.65 5.21 4.38
N HIS A 43 22.01 5.28 3.21
CA HIS A 43 22.06 4.26 2.18
C HIS A 43 21.58 2.89 2.69
N VAL A 44 20.57 2.88 3.55
CA VAL A 44 20.03 1.64 4.16
C VAL A 44 18.72 1.17 3.52
N GLY A 45 18.08 1.97 2.66
CA GLY A 45 16.92 1.56 1.88
C GLY A 45 15.56 1.69 2.56
N PHE A 46 15.51 2.11 3.84
CA PHE A 46 14.28 2.36 4.58
C PHE A 46 14.36 3.66 5.39
N PRO A 47 13.21 4.28 5.77
CA PRO A 47 13.21 5.48 6.59
C PRO A 47 13.77 5.23 7.99
N THR A 48 14.73 6.08 8.39
CA THR A 48 15.37 6.08 9.71
C THR A 48 15.19 7.43 10.40
N THR A 49 15.64 7.55 11.65
CA THR A 49 15.68 8.85 12.35
C THR A 49 16.61 9.88 11.68
N SER A 50 17.57 9.40 10.88
CA SER A 50 18.46 10.27 10.09
C SER A 50 17.87 10.64 8.74
N SER A 51 16.73 10.05 8.34
CA SER A 51 16.06 10.39 7.09
C SER A 51 15.42 11.77 7.13
N LYS A 52 15.33 12.42 5.97
CA LYS A 52 14.64 13.71 5.82
C LYS A 52 13.57 13.59 4.75
N VAL A 53 12.37 14.09 5.01
CA VAL A 53 11.35 14.18 3.97
C VAL A 53 11.78 15.17 2.88
N ILE A 54 11.39 14.92 1.63
CA ILE A 54 11.75 15.80 0.52
C ILE A 54 10.50 16.52 0.03
N GLU A 55 10.36 17.81 0.35
CA GLU A 55 9.33 18.68 -0.21
C GLU A 55 9.70 19.07 -1.63
N GLY A 56 8.78 18.94 -2.59
CA GLY A 56 8.98 19.37 -3.97
C GLY A 56 9.64 18.34 -4.88
N ALA A 57 9.92 17.12 -4.38
CA ALA A 57 10.36 16.00 -5.20
C ALA A 57 9.28 15.65 -6.24
N GLU A 58 9.71 15.43 -7.48
CA GLU A 58 8.84 15.04 -8.58
C GLU A 58 8.74 13.52 -8.68
N VAL A 59 7.50 13.03 -8.72
CA VAL A 59 7.16 11.61 -8.88
C VAL A 59 6.17 11.45 -10.03
N HIS A 60 6.33 10.36 -10.77
CA HIS A 60 5.49 10.03 -11.92
C HIS A 60 4.66 8.78 -11.62
N LEU A 61 3.41 8.77 -12.04
CA LEU A 61 2.57 7.57 -12.08
C LEU A 61 2.40 7.17 -13.53
N GLU A 62 2.95 6.04 -13.93
CA GLU A 62 2.78 5.48 -15.27
C GLU A 62 1.93 4.20 -15.21
N CYS A 63 0.94 4.07 -16.07
CA CYS A 63 0.06 2.89 -16.12
C CYS A 63 0.04 2.29 -17.52
N SER A 64 -0.01 0.96 -17.61
CA SER A 64 -0.07 0.19 -18.85
C SER A 64 -1.10 -0.95 -18.77
N ASP A 65 -1.60 -1.41 -19.91
CA ASP A 65 -2.59 -2.49 -19.98
C ASP A 65 -2.00 -3.88 -19.66
N LYS A 66 -0.67 -4.02 -19.78
CA LYS A 66 0.07 -5.24 -19.45
C LYS A 66 1.37 -4.87 -18.76
N LYS A 67 1.84 -5.71 -17.84
CA LYS A 67 3.12 -5.52 -17.13
C LYS A 67 4.26 -5.24 -18.12
N GLY A 68 5.04 -4.17 -17.87
CA GLY A 68 6.14 -3.74 -18.73
C GLY A 68 5.73 -3.27 -20.13
N GLY A 69 4.43 -3.00 -20.35
CA GLY A 69 3.91 -2.48 -21.61
C GLY A 69 4.15 -0.97 -21.75
N ALA A 70 3.90 -0.44 -22.95
CA ALA A 70 3.90 1.00 -23.16
C ALA A 70 2.84 1.69 -22.28
N PRO A 71 3.16 2.80 -21.59
CA PRO A 71 2.19 3.48 -20.74
C PRO A 71 1.04 4.08 -21.56
N THR A 72 -0.18 3.79 -21.12
CA THR A 72 -1.44 4.32 -21.64
C THR A 72 -1.95 5.52 -20.83
N TYR A 73 -1.45 5.68 -19.61
CA TYR A 73 -1.74 6.83 -18.74
C TYR A 73 -0.47 7.26 -18.01
N ARG A 74 -0.31 8.58 -17.85
CA ARG A 74 0.78 9.22 -17.11
C ARG A 74 0.27 10.39 -16.31
N ALA A 75 0.77 10.54 -15.09
CA ALA A 75 0.54 11.71 -14.25
C ALA A 75 1.80 12.10 -13.50
N TRP A 76 1.89 13.37 -13.14
CA TRP A 76 3.03 13.97 -12.45
C TRP A 76 2.57 14.68 -11.19
N LYS A 77 3.30 14.52 -10.09
CA LYS A 77 3.06 15.22 -8.84
C LYS A 77 4.37 15.66 -8.21
N LYS A 78 4.30 16.76 -7.47
CA LYS A 78 5.33 17.16 -6.53
C LYS A 78 4.88 16.86 -5.12
N THR A 79 5.80 16.44 -4.27
CA THR A 79 5.54 16.23 -2.85
C THR A 79 5.29 17.55 -2.13
N ASN A 80 4.45 17.50 -1.09
CA ASN A 80 4.18 18.63 -0.20
C ASN A 80 5.30 18.80 0.85
N SER A 81 5.12 19.73 1.79
CA SER A 81 6.07 20.03 2.88
C SER A 81 6.37 18.84 3.82
N GLU A 82 5.54 17.79 3.80
CA GLU A 82 5.72 16.57 4.57
C GLU A 82 6.38 15.45 3.74
N GLY A 83 6.79 15.74 2.50
CA GLY A 83 7.31 14.75 1.56
C GLY A 83 6.25 13.84 0.96
N MET A 84 4.96 14.16 1.14
CA MET A 84 3.85 13.32 0.70
C MET A 84 3.38 13.71 -0.70
N TYR A 85 3.11 12.72 -1.55
CA TYR A 85 2.41 12.90 -2.83
C TYR A 85 1.05 12.22 -2.81
N GLU A 86 0.14 12.71 -3.65
CA GLU A 86 -1.16 12.09 -3.88
C GLU A 86 -1.57 12.21 -5.36
N PHE A 87 -1.87 11.06 -5.97
CA PHE A 87 -2.51 10.98 -7.28
C PHE A 87 -3.98 10.62 -7.13
N GLU A 88 -4.86 11.44 -7.68
CA GLU A 88 -6.26 11.06 -7.92
C GLU A 88 -6.35 10.35 -9.28
N VAL A 89 -6.69 9.06 -9.25
CA VAL A 89 -6.80 8.20 -10.44
C VAL A 89 -8.26 7.82 -10.65
N SER A 90 -8.86 8.33 -11.71
CA SER A 90 -10.24 7.99 -12.07
C SER A 90 -10.41 6.51 -12.41
N LYS A 91 -11.56 5.92 -12.05
CA LYS A 91 -12.04 4.59 -12.50
C LYS A 91 -12.08 4.39 -14.02
N LYS A 92 -12.00 5.46 -14.80
CA LYS A 92 -11.88 5.39 -16.26
C LYS A 92 -10.52 4.89 -16.71
N VAL A 93 -9.47 5.07 -15.91
CA VAL A 93 -8.20 4.34 -16.09
C VAL A 93 -8.52 2.87 -15.86
N ASN A 94 -8.08 2.02 -16.79
CA ASN A 94 -8.43 0.61 -16.78
C ASN A 94 -8.09 -0.01 -15.41
N VAL A 95 -9.13 -0.56 -14.77
CA VAL A 95 -9.10 -1.06 -13.39
C VAL A 95 -8.21 -2.28 -13.17
N ASN A 96 -7.64 -2.81 -14.25
CA ASN A 96 -6.70 -3.92 -14.24
C ASN A 96 -5.32 -3.50 -14.77
N SER A 97 -5.08 -2.20 -14.97
CA SER A 97 -3.78 -1.69 -15.40
C SER A 97 -2.69 -1.95 -14.37
N TYR A 98 -1.50 -2.19 -14.89
CA TYR A 98 -0.27 -2.26 -14.13
C TYR A 98 0.28 -0.84 -14.08
N CYS A 99 0.51 -0.31 -12.88
CA CYS A 99 1.05 1.02 -12.72
C CYS A 99 2.33 1.01 -11.91
N GLU A 100 3.19 1.97 -12.17
CA GLU A 100 4.48 2.12 -11.55
C GLU A 100 4.59 3.56 -11.08
N ILE A 101 5.01 3.72 -9.82
CA ILE A 101 5.34 5.03 -9.25
C ILE A 101 6.84 5.19 -9.37
N ILE A 102 7.28 6.22 -10.07
CA ILE A 102 8.68 6.42 -10.43
C ILE A 102 9.19 7.69 -9.74
N ALA A 103 10.28 7.55 -9.00
CA ALA A 103 11.09 8.69 -8.56
C ALA A 103 11.70 9.37 -9.79
N PHE A 104 11.39 10.66 -10.00
CA PHE A 104 11.92 11.37 -11.16
C PHE A 104 13.03 12.33 -10.80
N GLU A 105 12.76 13.24 -9.87
CA GLU A 105 13.72 14.28 -9.51
C GLU A 105 13.55 14.70 -8.05
N SER A 106 14.68 14.92 -7.37
CA SER A 106 14.71 15.59 -6.07
C SER A 106 15.18 17.03 -6.28
N ASN A 107 14.54 17.96 -5.59
CA ASN A 107 14.90 19.37 -5.55
C ASN A 107 15.95 19.69 -4.47
N LEU A 108 16.51 18.67 -3.80
CA LEU A 108 17.60 18.82 -2.84
C LEU A 108 18.95 18.55 -3.51
N ASP A 109 19.85 19.52 -3.48
CA ASP A 109 21.19 19.38 -4.05
C ASP A 109 21.99 18.26 -3.37
N ASP A 110 21.84 18.08 -2.06
CA ASP A 110 22.59 17.09 -1.29
C ASP A 110 21.93 15.70 -1.28
N CYS A 111 20.78 15.52 -1.94
CA CYS A 111 20.07 14.25 -1.96
C CYS A 111 19.30 14.05 -3.26
N ARG A 112 20.03 13.80 -4.34
CA ARG A 112 19.50 13.74 -5.72
C ARG A 112 19.67 12.40 -6.42
N ASN A 113 20.48 11.50 -5.85
CA ASN A 113 20.79 10.25 -6.51
C ASN A 113 19.60 9.30 -6.39
N ILE A 114 19.11 8.85 -7.53
CA ILE A 114 18.11 7.78 -7.58
C ILE A 114 18.84 6.48 -7.24
N VAL A 115 18.31 5.70 -6.31
CA VAL A 115 18.82 4.37 -6.02
C VAL A 115 18.61 3.51 -7.27
N HIS A 116 19.71 3.14 -7.94
CA HIS A 116 19.71 2.54 -9.29
C HIS A 116 19.27 1.07 -9.35
N ASP A 117 18.70 0.53 -8.28
CA ASP A 117 17.99 -0.76 -8.30
C ASP A 117 16.49 -0.46 -8.28
N ASP A 118 15.91 -0.28 -9.47
CA ASP A 118 14.47 -0.16 -9.71
C ASP A 118 13.69 0.65 -8.66
N SER A 119 14.04 1.94 -8.46
CA SER A 119 13.31 2.86 -7.57
C SER A 119 11.81 3.02 -7.90
N SER A 120 11.35 2.38 -8.99
CA SER A 120 9.96 2.25 -9.35
C SER A 120 9.23 1.28 -8.42
N GLN A 121 8.13 1.74 -7.83
CA GLN A 121 7.21 0.86 -7.11
C GLN A 121 6.12 0.38 -8.04
N GLU A 122 6.19 -0.89 -8.45
CA GLU A 122 5.12 -1.53 -9.21
C GLU A 122 3.90 -1.77 -8.31
N LEU A 123 2.78 -1.17 -8.68
CA LEU A 123 1.47 -1.33 -8.09
C LEU A 123 0.47 -1.78 -9.16
N LYS A 124 -0.17 -2.93 -8.94
CA LYS A 124 -1.39 -3.26 -9.71
C LYS A 124 -2.54 -2.40 -9.22
N LEU A 125 -2.98 -1.42 -10.01
CA LEU A 125 -4.15 -0.60 -9.70
C LEU A 125 -5.43 -1.41 -9.89
N LYS A 126 -5.64 -2.40 -9.02
CA LYS A 126 -6.92 -3.08 -8.86
C LYS A 126 -7.79 -2.26 -7.93
N PHE A 127 -8.93 -1.80 -8.46
CA PHE A 127 -9.96 -1.11 -7.69
C PHE A 127 -10.51 -1.97 -6.55
N THR A 128 -10.35 -3.29 -6.64
CA THR A 128 -10.96 -4.25 -5.73
C THR A 128 -10.01 -4.88 -4.70
N LYS A 129 -8.69 -4.99 -4.95
CA LYS A 129 -7.66 -5.40 -3.95
C LYS A 129 -6.24 -5.42 -4.57
N PRO A 130 -5.19 -4.88 -3.89
CA PRO A 130 -3.80 -5.18 -4.24
C PRO A 130 -3.55 -6.69 -4.13
N SER A 131 -2.48 -7.18 -4.76
CA SER A 131 -2.10 -8.59 -4.62
C SER A 131 -1.86 -8.88 -3.12
N PRO A 132 -2.43 -9.94 -2.54
CA PRO A 132 -2.26 -10.24 -1.11
C PRO A 132 -0.79 -10.44 -0.70
N ASN A 133 0.11 -10.67 -1.67
CA ASN A 133 1.54 -10.85 -1.44
C ASN A 133 2.38 -9.58 -1.75
N ASP A 134 1.75 -8.47 -2.16
CA ASP A 134 2.48 -7.24 -2.48
C ASP A 134 2.65 -6.37 -1.23
N LYS A 135 3.74 -6.61 -0.50
CA LYS A 135 4.09 -5.87 0.73
C LYS A 135 4.39 -4.38 0.46
N ARG A 136 4.52 -3.96 -0.81
CA ARG A 136 4.86 -2.58 -1.18
C ARG A 136 3.66 -1.64 -1.19
N VAL A 137 2.43 -2.17 -1.22
CA VAL A 137 1.23 -1.33 -1.25
C VAL A 137 0.14 -1.84 -0.32
N VAL A 138 -0.28 -0.99 0.61
CA VAL A 138 -1.39 -1.22 1.53
C VAL A 138 -2.65 -0.53 1.00
N ALA A 139 -3.79 -1.21 1.03
CA ALA A 139 -5.06 -0.65 0.58
C ALA A 139 -6.06 -0.46 1.72
N PHE A 140 -6.67 0.72 1.79
CA PHE A 140 -7.75 1.06 2.72
C PHE A 140 -8.83 1.83 1.97
N GLY A 141 -9.99 1.22 1.75
CA GLY A 141 -11.04 1.79 0.90
C GLY A 141 -10.55 2.07 -0.53
N ASN A 142 -10.71 3.31 -0.98
CA ASN A 142 -10.22 3.84 -2.27
C ASN A 142 -8.76 4.31 -2.22
N LYS A 143 -8.07 4.24 -1.08
CA LYS A 143 -6.67 4.65 -0.93
C LYS A 143 -5.71 3.50 -1.16
N ARG A 144 -4.57 3.80 -1.76
CA ARG A 144 -3.43 2.92 -1.99
C ARG A 144 -2.19 3.62 -1.42
N PHE A 145 -1.65 3.10 -0.33
CA PHE A 145 -0.46 3.61 0.32
C PHE A 145 0.72 2.82 -0.19
N ALA A 146 1.53 3.47 -1.03
CA ALA A 146 2.75 2.90 -1.56
C ALA A 146 3.89 3.02 -0.54
N ALA A 147 4.86 2.12 -0.63
CA ALA A 147 6.03 2.14 0.23
C ALA A 147 6.79 3.48 0.06
N PRO A 148 7.62 3.88 1.03
CA PRO A 148 8.46 5.06 0.89
C PRO A 148 9.44 4.93 -0.29
N ILE A 149 9.63 6.02 -1.04
CA ILE A 149 10.60 6.13 -2.14
C ILE A 149 11.77 6.98 -1.65
N SER A 150 13.00 6.53 -1.86
CA SER A 150 14.19 7.26 -1.44
C SER A 150 14.98 7.86 -2.61
N PHE A 151 15.54 9.03 -2.34
CA PHE A 151 16.78 9.50 -2.97
C PHE A 151 17.93 9.34 -1.98
N GLN A 152 19.15 9.40 -2.48
CA GLN A 152 20.35 9.27 -1.66
C GLN A 152 21.33 10.44 -1.89
N PRO A 153 22.09 10.85 -0.86
CA PRO A 153 23.27 11.68 -1.03
C PRO A 153 24.38 10.92 -1.75
N ASP A 154 25.43 11.62 -2.20
CA ASP A 154 26.62 10.98 -2.78
C ASP A 154 27.35 10.08 -1.78
N GLN A 155 27.30 10.43 -0.49
CA GLN A 155 27.95 9.70 0.61
C GLN A 155 27.01 9.66 1.83
N PRO A 156 26.99 8.56 2.59
CA PRO A 156 26.25 8.48 3.85
C PRO A 156 26.68 9.56 4.85
N LEU A 157 25.76 10.01 5.70
CA LEU A 157 26.09 10.89 6.82
C LEU A 157 26.99 10.17 7.84
N GLN A 158 27.82 10.94 8.55
CA GLN A 158 28.77 10.38 9.53
C GLN A 158 28.10 9.66 10.72
N ASN A 159 26.84 9.98 11.01
CA ASN A 159 26.09 9.47 12.16
C ASN A 159 25.21 8.24 11.85
N CYS A 160 25.50 7.51 10.77
CA CYS A 160 24.67 6.38 10.32
C CYS A 160 24.90 5.03 11.04
N ALA A 161 25.76 4.99 12.06
CA ALA A 161 26.23 3.75 12.69
C ALA A 161 25.17 2.90 13.43
N GLU A 162 23.92 3.36 13.52
CA GLU A 162 22.88 2.75 14.37
C GLU A 162 21.81 1.96 13.60
N HIS A 163 21.74 2.07 12.26
CA HIS A 163 20.55 1.66 11.50
C HIS A 163 20.64 0.31 10.76
N HIS A 164 21.68 -0.50 10.98
CA HIS A 164 21.81 -1.79 10.27
C HIS A 164 21.04 -2.96 10.91
N ASN A 165 20.51 -2.78 12.12
CA ASN A 165 19.95 -3.88 12.92
C ASN A 165 18.41 -3.96 12.90
N GLU A 166 17.72 -3.00 12.30
CA GLU A 166 16.26 -2.94 12.33
C GLU A 166 15.60 -3.92 11.34
N GLU A 167 16.24 -4.23 10.21
CA GLU A 167 15.72 -5.22 9.23
C GLU A 167 15.91 -6.68 9.65
N GLU A 168 16.85 -6.99 10.55
CA GLU A 168 17.06 -8.37 10.99
C GLU A 168 15.94 -8.86 11.91
N HIS A 169 15.26 -7.96 12.61
CA HIS A 169 14.20 -8.33 13.56
C HIS A 169 12.92 -8.83 12.84
N ASP A 170 12.60 -8.28 11.67
CA ASP A 170 11.43 -8.70 10.89
C ASP A 170 11.60 -10.06 10.19
N LYS A 171 12.84 -10.56 10.03
CA LYS A 171 13.11 -11.87 9.42
C LYS A 171 13.00 -13.04 10.40
N GLU A 172 13.14 -12.81 11.70
CA GLU A 172 13.03 -13.87 12.71
C GLU A 172 11.56 -14.24 13.04
N GLU A 173 10.60 -13.32 12.87
CA GLU A 173 9.18 -13.61 13.12
C GLU A 173 8.51 -14.48 12.03
N GLU A 174 9.02 -14.52 10.79
CA GLU A 174 8.48 -15.41 9.74
C GLU A 174 8.92 -16.89 9.89
N GLY A 175 9.73 -17.23 10.91
CA GLY A 175 10.38 -18.54 11.05
C GLY A 175 9.74 -19.56 12.02
N ALA A 176 8.66 -19.26 12.74
CA ALA A 176 8.13 -20.16 13.76
C ALA A 176 6.76 -20.78 13.39
N PRO A 177 6.69 -22.08 13.04
CA PRO A 177 5.41 -22.78 12.93
C PRO A 177 4.93 -23.20 14.32
N GLN A 178 3.89 -22.54 14.84
CA GLN A 178 3.11 -23.05 15.98
C GLN A 178 1.95 -23.90 15.49
N HIS A 179 2.12 -25.22 15.51
CA HIS A 179 1.03 -26.18 15.65
C HIS A 179 1.39 -27.19 16.73
N LYS A 180 0.92 -26.95 17.95
CA LYS A 180 0.61 -28.03 18.91
C LYS A 180 -0.86 -28.35 18.71
N HIS A 181 -1.16 -29.48 18.08
CA HIS A 181 -2.44 -30.14 18.31
C HIS A 181 -2.26 -31.04 19.54
N GLU A 182 -3.02 -30.74 20.59
CA GLU A 182 -3.21 -31.60 21.74
C GLU A 182 -3.90 -32.90 21.29
N GLU A 183 -3.29 -34.03 21.61
CA GLU A 183 -3.91 -35.35 21.53
C GLU A 183 -4.84 -35.52 22.74
N GLU A 184 -6.15 -35.47 22.52
CA GLU A 184 -7.11 -36.03 23.47
C GLU A 184 -7.29 -37.52 23.19
N HIS A 185 -6.69 -38.32 24.07
CA HIS A 185 -7.05 -39.72 24.26
C HIS A 185 -8.43 -39.81 24.94
N ASN A 186 -9.33 -40.61 24.39
CA ASN A 186 -10.33 -41.29 25.20
C ASN A 186 -10.51 -42.73 24.71
N GLU A 187 -10.36 -43.66 25.64
CA GLU A 187 -10.48 -45.10 25.46
C GLU A 187 -11.94 -45.54 25.26
N GLU A 188 -12.12 -46.72 24.65
CA GLU A 188 -12.88 -47.86 25.19
C GLU A 188 -13.74 -48.59 24.14
N GLY A 189 -13.54 -49.92 24.03
CA GLY A 189 -14.64 -50.85 23.71
C GLY A 189 -14.57 -51.67 22.42
N ASP A 190 -14.02 -52.88 22.55
CA ASP A 190 -14.47 -54.18 21.99
C ASP A 190 -14.56 -54.46 20.47
N ALA A 191 -14.11 -55.67 20.13
CA ALA A 191 -14.02 -56.26 18.79
C ALA A 191 -15.30 -57.04 18.41
N PRO A 192 -15.28 -57.94 17.41
CA PRO A 192 -15.18 -57.74 15.95
C PRO A 192 -16.42 -58.32 15.23
N GLN A 193 -16.67 -58.05 13.94
CA GLN A 193 -17.15 -59.09 13.00
C GLN A 193 -17.40 -58.66 11.54
N HIS A 194 -17.01 -59.60 10.66
CA HIS A 194 -17.61 -60.03 9.40
C HIS A 194 -17.07 -59.54 8.03
N GLN A 195 -16.92 -60.59 7.21
CA GLN A 195 -16.33 -60.76 5.88
C GLN A 195 -17.31 -60.42 4.75
N HIS A 196 -16.76 -60.32 3.54
CA HIS A 196 -17.23 -60.80 2.21
C HIS A 196 -16.96 -59.74 1.12
N GLU A 197 -15.99 -59.99 0.22
CA GLU A 197 -16.15 -60.42 -1.21
C GLU A 197 -16.60 -59.24 -2.12
N ASP A 198 -16.20 -59.04 -3.37
CA ASP A 198 -15.20 -59.56 -4.31
C ASP A 198 -15.23 -58.59 -5.53
N GLU A 199 -14.12 -58.55 -6.28
CA GLU A 199 -13.99 -58.35 -7.74
C GLU A 199 -14.75 -57.21 -8.47
N HIS A 200 -14.02 -56.34 -9.20
CA HIS A 200 -13.75 -56.56 -10.64
C HIS A 200 -13.02 -55.36 -11.29
N GLU A 201 -11.92 -55.66 -11.98
CA GLU A 201 -11.32 -54.84 -13.03
C GLU A 201 -12.28 -54.71 -14.23
N HIS A 202 -12.33 -53.56 -14.91
CA HIS A 202 -11.76 -53.43 -16.26
C HIS A 202 -11.74 -51.99 -16.79
N GLU A 203 -10.62 -51.73 -17.44
CA GLU A 203 -10.22 -50.64 -18.31
C GLU A 203 -11.05 -50.62 -19.61
N GLU A 204 -11.42 -49.44 -20.13
CA GLU A 204 -11.55 -49.23 -21.58
C GLU A 204 -11.36 -47.76 -21.95
N ALA A 205 -10.42 -47.54 -22.86
CA ALA A 205 -10.15 -46.30 -23.57
C ALA A 205 -10.89 -46.31 -24.91
N HIS A 206 -11.60 -45.23 -25.23
CA HIS A 206 -11.56 -44.50 -26.51
C HIS A 206 -12.52 -43.31 -26.54
#